data_AF-A0A2X3EDW4-F1
#
_entry.id   AF-A0A2X3EDW4-F1
#
_cell.length_a   1.000
_cell.length_b   1.000
_cell.length_c   1.000
_cell.angle_alpha   90.00
_cell.angle_beta   90.00
_cell.angle_gamma   90.00
#
_symmetry.space_group_name_H-M   'P 1'
#
loop_
_entity.id
_entity.type
_entity.pdbx_description
1 polymer ?
#
loop_
_entity_poly.entity_id
_entity_poly.type
_entity_poly.pdbx_seq_one_letter_code
_entity_poly.pdbx_strand_id
1 'polypeptide(L)' 'MNLIGYDAMAVGNHEFDNPLSVLRQQEKWAKFPFLSANIYQKSTGERLFKPWALFKRGG' A
#
# COMPACT_ATOMS: atom_id res chain seq x y z
N MET A 1 6.19 -12.61 0.39
CA MET A 1 5.85 -11.80 -0.81
C MET A 1 7.10 -11.21 -1.48
N ASN A 2 8.01 -10.57 -0.74
CA ASN A 2 9.27 -10.03 -1.32
C ASN A 2 10.07 -11.06 -2.12
N LEU A 3 10.29 -12.26 -1.57
CA LEU A 3 11.04 -13.32 -2.25
C LEU A 3 10.35 -13.82 -3.53
N ILE A 4 9.02 -13.79 -3.56
CA ILE A 4 8.22 -14.15 -4.75
C ILE A 4 8.30 -13.04 -5.82
N GLY A 5 8.62 -11.80 -5.42
CA GLY A 5 8.77 -10.67 -6.34
C GLY A 5 7.45 -10.01 -6.71
N TYR A 6 6.58 -9.77 -5.73
CA TYR A 6 5.34 -9.00 -5.97
C TYR A 6 5.69 -7.59 -6.45
N ASP A 7 4.94 -7.11 -7.45
CA ASP A 7 5.11 -5.76 -7.99
C ASP A 7 4.35 -4.70 -7.20
N ALA A 8 3.14 -5.01 -6.74
CA ALA A 8 2.31 -4.13 -5.91
C ALA A 8 1.23 -4.94 -5.18
N MET A 9 0.58 -4.32 -4.19
CA MET A 9 -0.57 -4.88 -3.48
C MET A 9 -1.66 -3.82 -3.32
N ALA A 10 -2.93 -4.19 -3.50
CA ALA A 10 -4.06 -3.36 -3.09
C ALA A 10 -4.27 -3.47 -1.57
N VAL A 11 -4.45 -2.36 -0.86
CA VAL A 11 -4.80 -2.39 0.56
C VAL A 11 -6.24 -2.88 0.70
N GLY A 12 -6.44 -4.04 1.31
CA GLY A 12 -7.75 -4.61 1.61
C GLY A 12 -8.29 -4.14 2.97
N ASN A 13 -9.49 -4.62 3.31
CA ASN A 13 -10.13 -4.26 4.58
C ASN A 13 -9.41 -4.90 5.79
N HIS A 14 -8.91 -6.13 5.65
CA HIS A 14 -8.25 -6.85 6.74
C HIS A 14 -6.88 -6.27 7.11
N GLU A 15 -6.27 -5.44 6.25
CA GLU A 15 -5.10 -4.64 6.63
C GLU A 15 -5.41 -3.63 7.75
N PHE A 16 -6.69 -3.32 7.99
CA PHE A 16 -7.18 -2.45 9.08
C PHE A 16 -7.67 -3.21 10.32
N ASP A 17 -7.58 -4.54 10.34
CA ASP A 17 -7.89 -5.34 11.55
C ASP A 17 -6.87 -5.08 12.67
N ASN A 18 -5.68 -4.60 12.30
CA ASN A 18 -4.62 -4.21 13.23
C ASN A 18 -4.48 -2.69 13.30
N PRO A 19 -3.87 -2.14 14.37
CA PRO A 19 -3.57 -0.72 14.45
C PRO A 19 -2.76 -0.23 13.25
N LEU A 20 -2.99 1.03 12.83
CA LEU A 20 -2.31 1.63 11.67
C LEU A 20 -0.78 1.55 11.75
N SER A 21 -0.20 1.58 12.96
CA SER A 21 1.25 1.41 13.17
C SER A 21 1.76 0.07 12.68
N VAL A 22 0.98 -1.00 12.82
CA VAL A 22 1.30 -2.34 12.30
C VAL A 22 1.26 -2.35 10.78
N LEU A 23 0.24 -1.74 10.17
CA LEU A 23 0.17 -1.60 8.71
C LEU A 23 1.35 -0.79 8.14
N ARG A 24 1.72 0.32 8.80
CA ARG A 24 2.93 1.08 8.41
C ARG A 24 4.21 0.27 8.59
N GLN A 25 4.25 -0.64 9.55
CA GLN A 25 5.39 -1.54 9.72
C GLN A 25 5.43 -2.61 8.61
N GLN A 26 4.29 -3.13 8.18
CA GLN A 26 4.17 -4.04 7.04
C GLN A 26 4.62 -3.36 5.74
N GLU A 27 4.23 -2.11 5.50
CA GLU A 27 4.72 -1.30 4.37
C GLU A 27 6.24 -1.14 4.38
N LYS A 28 6.86 -0.97 5.56
CA LYS A 28 8.33 -0.89 5.68
C LYS A 28 9.02 -2.23 5.37
N TRP A 29 8.38 -3.36 5.68
CA TRP A 29 8.93 -4.68 5.36
C TRP A 29 8.76 -5.04 3.89
N ALA A 30 7.68 -4.58 3.25
CA ALA A 30 7.40 -4.85 1.85
C ALA A 30 8.38 -4.10 0.92
N LYS A 31 8.92 -4.81 -0.08
CA LYS A 31 9.74 -4.24 -1.16
C LYS A 31 8.90 -3.78 -2.35
N PHE A 32 7.58 -3.71 -2.18
CA PHE A 32 6.59 -3.33 -3.18
C PHE A 32 5.55 -2.39 -2.55
N PRO A 33 4.95 -1.47 -3.31
CA PRO A 33 4.00 -0.50 -2.80
C PRO A 33 2.66 -1.12 -2.42
N PHE A 34 2.10 -0.60 -1.32
CA PHE A 34 0.71 -0.78 -0.95
C PHE A 34 -0.10 0.36 -1.57
N LEU A 35 -1.17 0.01 -2.29
CA LEU A 35 -1.91 0.94 -3.12
C LEU A 35 -3.37 1.04 -2.68
N SER A 36 -3.87 2.26 -2.57
CA SER A 36 -5.28 2.57 -2.43
C SER A 36 -5.54 4.03 -2.82
N ALA A 37 -6.48 4.24 -3.74
CA ALA A 37 -6.84 5.58 -4.21
C ALA A 37 -8.01 6.22 -3.43
N ASN A 38 -8.72 5.42 -2.62
CA ASN A 38 -9.99 5.77 -2.01
C ASN A 38 -9.95 5.87 -0.46
N ILE A 39 -8.77 5.78 0.16
CA ILE A 39 -8.62 5.92 1.62
C ILE A 39 -7.98 7.26 1.96
N TYR A 40 -8.70 8.08 2.74
CA TYR A 40 -8.36 9.48 3.03
C TYR A 40 -8.28 9.76 4.53
N GLN A 41 -7.36 10.64 4.91
CA GLN A 41 -7.30 11.19 6.26
C GLN A 41 -8.31 12.33 6.36
N LYS A 42 -9.32 12.16 7.22
CA LYS A 42 -10.45 13.11 7.30
C LYS A 42 -10.03 14.54 7.63
N SER A 43 -8.98 14.74 8.44
CA SER A 43 -8.54 16.09 8.86
C SER A 43 -7.82 16.87 7.76
N THR A 44 -7.19 16.18 6.81
CA THR A 44 -6.38 16.82 5.75
C THR A 44 -6.99 16.67 4.37
N GLY A 45 -7.87 15.68 4.16
CA GLY A 45 -8.38 15.32 2.84
C GLY A 45 -7.32 14.64 1.95
N GLU A 46 -6.17 14.27 2.52
CA GLU A 46 -5.07 13.62 1.79
C GLU A 46 -5.20 12.10 1.79
N ARG A 47 -4.66 11.44 0.77
CA ARG A 47 -4.66 9.98 0.66
C ARG A 47 -3.66 9.37 1.64
N LEU A 48 -4.05 8.28 2.30
CA LEU A 48 -3.18 7.53 3.21
C LEU A 48 -2.13 6.67 2.49
N PHE A 49 -2.38 6.33 1.22
CA PHE A 49 -1.55 5.44 0.42
C PHE A 49 -1.35 6.03 -0.97
N LYS A 50 -0.34 5.53 -1.69
CA LYS A 50 -0.19 5.90 -3.10
C LYS A 50 -1.40 5.36 -3.88
N PRO A 51 -1.98 6.17 -4.78
CA PRO A 51 -3.17 5.75 -5.52
C PRO A 51 -2.85 4.73 -6.63
N TRP A 52 -1.60 4.71 -7.13
CA TRP A 52 -1.17 3.86 -8.24
C TRP A 52 0.36 3.67 -8.23
N ALA A 53 0.84 2.70 -9.00
CA ALA A 53 2.23 2.50 -9.35
C ALA A 53 2.33 2.16 -10.84
N LEU A 54 3.39 2.63 -11.50
CA LEU A 54 3.67 2.37 -12.91
C LEU A 54 4.87 1.44 -13.02
N PHE A 55 4.78 0.46 -13.91
CA PHE A 55 5.83 -0.52 -14.18
C PHE A 55 6.09 -0.56 -15.67
N LYS A 56 7.35 -0.37 -16.07
CA LYS A 56 7.77 -0.57 -17.46
C LYS A 56 8.04 -2.05 -17.70
N ARG A 57 7.46 -2.60 -18.77
CA ARG A 57 7.64 -4.00 -19.21
C ARG A 57 7.76 -4.00 -20.73
N GLY A 58 8.83 -4.58 -21.27
CA GLY A 58 8.95 -4.85 -22.71
C GLY A 58 9.26 -3.66 -23.64
N GLY A 59 9.29 -2.42 -23.17
CA GLY A 59 9.63 -1.25 -24.00
C GLY A 59 8.48 -0.28 -24.14
#